data_AF-A0A9Q2NWI7-F1
#
_entry.id   AF-A0A9Q2NWI7-F1
#
_cell.length_a   1.000
_cell.length_b   1.000
_cell.length_c   1.000
_cell.angle_alpha   90.00
_cell.angle_beta   90.00
_cell.angle_gamma   90.00
#
_symmetry.space_group_name_H-M   'P 1'
#
loop_
_entity.id
_entity.type
_entity.pdbx_description
1 polymer ?
#
loop_
_entity_poly.entity_id
_entity_poly.type
_entity_poly.pdbx_seq_one_letter_code
_entity_poly.pdbx_strand_id
1 'polypeptide(L)'
;MNTLYTAQRPGEVIADYPAFSIHKPAGKTALFGDVRLPVFAAGETVGLPFKSARYGVLYHWFKFGSVASYSLQYHECPIKSYELAQSRGHKLHWLTTLPTSLTSERRAKEERIAMDFGDRVIFEGRVFEIQVAPNQNAELREIIAL
;
A
#
# COMPACT_ATOMS: atom_id res chain seq x y z
N MET A 1 13.53 13.79 12.65
CA MET A 1 14.07 13.76 11.28
C MET A 1 12.93 13.37 10.34
N ASN A 2 12.38 14.32 9.59
CA ASN A 2 11.41 14.02 8.52
C ASN A 2 12.20 13.49 7.32
N THR A 3 12.31 12.17 7.20
CA THR A 3 12.79 11.58 5.96
C THR A 3 11.73 11.87 4.89
N LEU A 4 12.06 12.79 3.97
CA LEU A 4 11.23 13.15 2.82
C LEU A 4 11.13 11.96 1.86
N TYR A 5 10.38 10.94 2.24
CA TYR A 5 9.88 9.96 1.27
C TYR A 5 8.75 10.64 0.49
N THR A 6 9.07 11.25 -0.65
CA THR A 6 8.07 11.92 -1.52
C THR A 6 6.94 10.97 -1.86
N ALA A 7 5.69 11.22 -1.49
CA ALA A 7 4.57 10.29 -1.74
C ALA A 7 4.53 9.76 -3.19
N GLN A 8 4.02 8.54 -3.37
CA GLN A 8 3.89 7.94 -4.70
C GLN A 8 3.13 8.88 -5.66
N ARG A 9 3.76 9.22 -6.80
CA ARG A 9 3.20 10.22 -7.72
C ARG A 9 2.14 9.61 -8.64
N PRO A 10 1.06 10.36 -8.91
CA PRO A 10 0.01 9.96 -9.85
C PRO A 10 0.56 9.89 -11.28
N GLY A 11 0.21 8.82 -11.98
CA GLY A 11 0.42 8.65 -13.41
C GLY A 11 -0.89 8.82 -14.19
N GLU A 12 -1.12 7.90 -15.12
CA GLU A 12 -2.35 7.80 -15.92
C GLU A 12 -3.59 7.73 -15.01
N VAL A 13 -4.58 8.58 -15.26
CA VAL A 13 -5.90 8.55 -14.61
C VAL A 13 -6.65 7.31 -15.10
N ILE A 14 -7.09 6.46 -14.17
CA ILE A 14 -7.88 5.26 -14.47
C ILE A 14 -9.34 5.37 -14.03
N ALA A 15 -9.65 6.28 -13.10
CA ALA A 15 -11.02 6.61 -12.74
C ALA A 15 -11.09 8.02 -12.16
N ASP A 16 -12.19 8.72 -12.44
CA ASP A 16 -12.41 10.08 -11.93
C ASP A 16 -13.75 10.18 -11.20
N TYR A 17 -13.69 10.64 -9.94
CA TYR A 17 -14.85 10.83 -9.08
C TYR A 17 -14.87 12.27 -8.55
N PRO A 18 -16.01 12.78 -8.04
CA PRO A 18 -16.07 14.13 -7.49
C PRO A 18 -15.06 14.38 -6.34
N ALA A 19 -14.81 13.36 -5.52
CA ALA A 19 -13.95 13.47 -4.33
C ALA A 19 -12.48 13.08 -4.60
N PHE A 20 -12.20 12.25 -5.60
CA PHE A 20 -10.85 11.80 -5.89
C PHE A 20 -10.65 11.41 -7.36
N SER A 21 -9.43 11.58 -7.84
CA SER A 21 -8.94 10.98 -9.09
C SER A 21 -8.06 9.79 -8.74
N ILE A 22 -8.23 8.67 -9.44
CA ILE A 22 -7.46 7.45 -9.23
C ILE A 22 -6.49 7.28 -10.38
N HIS A 23 -5.24 7.00 -10.06
CA HIS A 23 -4.15 6.90 -11.01
C HIS A 23 -3.37 5.60 -10.85
N LYS A 24 -2.74 5.15 -11.94
CA LYS A 24 -1.64 4.19 -11.86
C LYS A 24 -0.42 4.81 -11.17
N PRO A 25 0.42 4.01 -10.50
CA PRO A 25 1.67 4.51 -9.95
C PRO A 25 2.64 4.90 -11.08
N ALA A 26 3.15 6.14 -11.08
CA ALA A 26 4.20 6.60 -12.00
C ALA A 26 5.39 7.26 -11.29
N GLY A 27 5.34 7.38 -9.97
CA GLY A 27 6.37 8.02 -9.17
C GLY A 27 7.60 7.15 -8.92
N LYS A 28 7.80 6.78 -7.66
CA LYS A 28 8.93 5.97 -7.22
C LYS A 28 8.83 4.59 -7.85
N THR A 29 9.84 4.27 -8.64
CA THR A 29 10.08 2.92 -9.13
C THR A 29 11.51 2.52 -8.86
N ALA A 30 11.75 1.25 -8.62
CA ALA A 30 13.09 0.68 -8.52
C ALA A 30 13.18 -0.60 -9.35
N LEU A 31 14.39 -0.93 -9.78
CA LEU A 31 14.66 -2.14 -10.55
C LEU A 31 14.68 -3.36 -9.65
N PHE A 32 14.04 -4.43 -10.11
CA PHE A 32 14.12 -5.76 -9.56
C PHE A 32 14.31 -6.74 -10.72
N GLY A 33 15.54 -7.23 -10.89
CA GLY A 33 15.96 -7.84 -12.15
C GLY A 33 15.79 -6.85 -13.29
N ASP A 34 15.09 -7.27 -14.35
CA ASP A 34 14.84 -6.45 -15.54
C ASP A 34 13.52 -5.64 -15.48
N VAL A 35 12.80 -5.69 -14.36
CA VAL A 35 11.48 -5.06 -14.21
C VAL A 35 11.56 -3.86 -13.27
N ARG A 36 10.93 -2.74 -13.66
CA ARG A 36 10.70 -1.60 -12.77
C ARG A 36 9.42 -1.80 -11.98
N LEU A 37 9.54 -1.86 -10.66
CA LEU A 37 8.41 -2.02 -9.75
C LEU A 37 8.15 -0.71 -8.99
N PRO A 38 6.87 -0.36 -8.73
CA PRO A 38 6.54 0.76 -7.87
C PRO A 38 7.03 0.53 -6.43
N VAL A 39 7.60 1.57 -5.84
CA VAL A 39 8.13 1.55 -4.47
C VAL A 39 7.16 2.29 -3.55
N PHE A 40 6.73 1.61 -2.49
CA PHE A 40 5.93 2.20 -1.43
C PHE A 40 6.74 2.34 -0.15
N ALA A 41 6.42 3.37 0.63
CA ALA A 41 6.92 3.59 1.98
C ALA A 41 5.84 3.27 3.02
N ALA A 42 6.26 3.06 4.27
CA ALA A 42 5.33 2.78 5.34
C ALA A 42 4.39 3.98 5.54
N GLY A 43 3.10 3.70 5.72
CA GLY A 43 2.07 4.72 5.83
C GLY A 43 1.52 5.24 4.50
N GLU A 44 2.16 4.95 3.35
CA GLU A 44 1.58 5.25 2.05
C GLU A 44 0.34 4.36 1.79
N THR A 45 -0.59 4.88 0.98
CA THR A 45 -1.87 4.23 0.72
C THR A 45 -1.99 3.80 -0.72
N VAL A 46 -2.66 2.67 -0.95
CA VAL A 46 -2.98 2.14 -2.28
C VAL A 46 -4.44 1.69 -2.33
N GLY A 47 -5.10 1.97 -3.45
CA GLY A 47 -6.43 1.46 -3.76
C GLY A 47 -6.32 0.12 -4.47
N LEU A 48 -7.18 -0.84 -4.10
CA LEU A 48 -7.34 -2.10 -4.82
C LEU A 48 -8.79 -2.22 -5.33
N PRO A 49 -8.99 -2.57 -6.60
CA PRO A 49 -10.32 -2.59 -7.18
C PRO A 49 -11.13 -3.78 -6.68
N PHE A 50 -12.44 -3.57 -6.56
CA PHE A 50 -13.42 -4.63 -6.34
C PHE A 50 -14.67 -4.38 -7.17
N LYS A 51 -15.37 -5.47 -7.53
CA LYS A 51 -16.60 -5.39 -8.32
C LYS A 51 -17.81 -5.22 -7.40
N SER A 52 -18.48 -4.09 -7.52
CA SER A 52 -19.81 -3.86 -6.95
C SER A 52 -20.89 -4.36 -7.91
N ALA A 53 -21.92 -5.01 -7.36
CA ALA A 53 -23.08 -5.42 -8.16
C ALA A 53 -23.85 -4.24 -8.76
N ARG A 54 -23.82 -3.07 -8.11
CA ARG A 54 -24.62 -1.89 -8.48
C ARG A 54 -23.83 -0.77 -9.12
N TYR A 55 -22.56 -0.61 -8.73
CA TYR A 55 -21.77 0.59 -9.06
C TYR A 55 -20.55 0.31 -9.95
N GLY A 56 -20.44 -0.89 -10.51
CA GLY A 56 -19.29 -1.27 -11.33
C GLY A 56 -18.04 -1.48 -10.49
N VAL A 57 -16.88 -0.98 -10.93
CA VAL A 57 -15.61 -1.10 -10.20
C VAL A 57 -15.50 0.03 -9.17
N LEU A 58 -15.27 -0.35 -7.92
CA LEU A 58 -14.97 0.54 -6.80
C LEU A 58 -13.61 0.16 -6.22
N TYR A 59 -13.10 0.93 -5.26
CA TYR A 59 -11.77 0.71 -4.67
C TYR A 59 -11.83 0.65 -3.14
N HIS A 60 -11.12 -0.32 -2.58
CA HIS A 60 -10.78 -0.37 -1.16
C HIS A 60 -9.41 0.24 -0.94
N TRP A 61 -9.29 1.11 0.05
CA TRP A 61 -8.03 1.77 0.38
C TRP A 61 -7.29 0.99 1.45
N PHE A 62 -6.01 0.73 1.21
CA PHE A 62 -5.12 0.07 2.14
C PHE A 62 -3.92 0.95 2.44
N LYS A 63 -3.29 0.72 3.60
CA LYS A 63 -2.07 1.39 4.03
C LYS A 63 -0.96 0.37 4.27
N PHE A 64 0.22 0.62 3.74
CA PHE A 64 1.40 -0.21 3.97
C PHE A 64 1.88 -0.09 5.42
N GLY A 65 2.11 -1.23 6.06
CA GLY A 65 2.64 -1.30 7.43
C GLY A 65 3.63 -2.44 7.59
N SER A 66 4.56 -2.28 8.52
CA SER A 66 5.54 -3.30 8.90
C SER A 66 5.86 -3.22 10.39
N VAL A 67 6.43 -4.30 10.93
CA VAL A 67 6.87 -4.30 12.34
C VAL A 67 7.94 -3.23 12.56
N ALA A 68 8.86 -3.08 11.60
CA ALA A 68 9.92 -2.09 11.69
C ALA A 68 9.39 -0.66 11.71
N SER A 69 8.51 -0.31 10.76
CA SER A 69 7.90 1.03 10.71
C SER A 69 7.01 1.32 11.92
N TYR A 70 6.25 0.33 12.40
CA TYR A 70 5.44 0.47 13.60
C TYR A 70 6.31 0.72 14.84
N SER A 71 7.37 -0.07 15.04
CA SER A 71 8.27 0.15 16.19
C SER A 71 8.97 1.50 16.15
N LEU A 72 9.38 1.97 14.97
CA LEU A 72 9.94 3.32 14.82
C LEU A 72 8.94 4.42 15.22
N GLN A 73 7.65 4.27 14.88
CA GLN A 73 6.60 5.20 15.27
C GLN A 73 6.44 5.32 16.79
N TYR A 74 6.65 4.22 17.51
CA TYR A 74 6.48 4.16 18.98
C TYR A 74 7.81 4.21 19.75
N HIS A 75 8.89 4.68 19.12
CA HIS A 75 10.22 4.83 19.73
C HIS A 75 10.81 3.52 20.30
N GLU A 76 10.46 2.39 19.69
CA GLU A 76 11.00 1.07 20.01
C GLU A 76 12.16 0.70 19.08
N CYS A 77 12.99 -0.27 19.49
CA CYS A 77 14.06 -0.79 18.64
C CYS A 77 13.46 -1.69 17.53
N PRO A 78 13.52 -1.27 16.25
CA PRO A 78 12.88 -2.02 15.17
C PRO A 78 13.51 -3.40 14.93
N ILE A 79 14.83 -3.54 15.14
CA ILE A 79 15.54 -4.82 15.00
C ILE A 79 14.99 -5.83 16.01
N LYS A 80 14.95 -5.45 17.29
CA LYS A 80 14.45 -6.31 18.38
C LYS A 80 13.00 -6.73 18.14
N SER A 81 12.15 -5.79 17.74
CA SER A 81 10.73 -6.09 17.48
C SER A 81 10.55 -6.97 16.26
N TYR A 82 11.34 -6.76 15.20
CA TYR A 82 11.34 -7.60 14.01
C TYR A 82 11.75 -9.04 14.34
N GLU A 83 12.87 -9.23 15.03
CA GLU A 83 13.37 -10.55 15.46
C GLU A 83 12.35 -11.28 16.34
N LEU A 84 11.74 -10.57 17.30
CA LEU A 84 10.72 -11.14 18.18
C LEU A 84 9.45 -11.53 17.41
N ALA A 85 8.99 -10.70 16.48
CA ALA A 85 7.83 -11.00 15.65
C ALA A 85 8.12 -12.21 14.75
N GLN A 86 9.32 -12.27 14.17
CA GLN A 86 9.77 -13.38 13.34
C GLN A 86 9.86 -14.68 14.14
N SER A 87 10.44 -14.66 15.35
CA SER A 87 10.55 -15.85 16.20
C SER A 87 9.20 -16.40 16.67
N ARG A 88 8.15 -15.57 16.64
CA ARG A 88 6.77 -15.94 16.96
C ARG A 88 5.93 -16.33 15.73
N GLY A 89 6.52 -16.28 14.53
CA GLY A 89 5.81 -16.57 13.29
C GLY A 89 4.75 -15.51 12.92
N HIS A 90 4.89 -14.28 13.41
CA HIS A 90 3.98 -13.19 13.07
C HIS A 90 4.27 -12.63 11.66
N LYS A 91 3.26 -12.04 11.02
CA LYS A 91 3.44 -11.28 9.78
C LYS A 91 4.33 -10.05 10.05
N LEU A 92 5.33 -9.85 9.21
CA LEU A 92 6.30 -8.76 9.36
C LEU A 92 5.93 -7.51 8.55
N HIS A 93 5.16 -7.70 7.48
CA HIS A 93 4.63 -6.66 6.59
C HIS A 93 3.16 -6.96 6.30
N TRP A 94 2.35 -5.91 6.14
CA TRP A 94 0.92 -6.06 5.90
C TRP A 94 0.32 -4.85 5.19
N LEU A 95 -0.91 -5.03 4.71
CA LEU A 95 -1.81 -3.97 4.27
C LEU A 95 -2.93 -3.81 5.29
N THR A 96 -3.11 -2.60 5.82
CA THR A 96 -4.23 -2.28 6.72
C THR A 96 -5.33 -1.58 5.94
N THR A 97 -6.53 -2.13 5.94
CA THR A 97 -7.71 -1.51 5.33
C THR A 97 -8.04 -0.19 6.01
N LEU A 98 -8.27 0.85 5.23
CA LEU A 98 -8.65 2.17 5.72
C LEU A 98 -10.17 2.33 5.72
N PRO A 99 -10.77 2.77 6.84
CA PRO A 99 -12.21 2.99 6.90
C PRO A 99 -12.61 4.15 5.99
N THR A 100 -13.81 4.06 5.44
CA THR A 100 -14.44 5.19 4.76
C THR A 100 -15.25 5.99 5.77
N SER A 101 -15.14 7.32 5.70
CA SER A 101 -15.92 8.24 6.53
C SER A 101 -16.75 9.16 5.64
N LEU A 102 -18.01 9.35 6.02
CA LEU A 102 -18.90 10.32 5.37
C LEU A 102 -18.81 11.64 6.15
N THR A 103 -18.55 12.73 5.45
CA THR A 103 -18.43 14.06 6.04
C THR A 103 -19.33 15.04 5.29
N SER A 104 -19.95 15.99 6.00
CA SER A 104 -20.75 17.06 5.40
C SER A 104 -19.92 18.24 4.91
N GLU A 105 -18.67 18.36 5.37
CA GLU A 105 -17.77 19.44 5.02
C GLU A 105 -17.21 19.29 3.61
N ARG A 106 -16.98 20.43 2.95
CA ARG A 106 -16.31 20.47 1.65
C ARG A 106 -14.85 20.05 1.82
N ARG A 107 -14.42 19.06 1.05
CA ARG A 107 -13.03 18.60 1.01
C ARG A 107 -12.40 18.91 -0.34
N ALA A 108 -11.09 19.10 -0.32
CA ALA A 108 -10.31 19.16 -1.56
C ALA A 108 -10.40 17.80 -2.27
N LYS A 109 -10.41 17.83 -3.61
CA LYS A 109 -10.33 16.61 -4.43
C LYS A 109 -8.93 16.01 -4.26
N GLU A 110 -8.87 14.71 -4.01
CA GLU A 110 -7.62 14.02 -3.70
C GLU A 110 -7.11 13.21 -4.89
N GLU A 111 -5.80 13.18 -5.11
CA GLU A 111 -5.15 12.28 -6.06
C GLU A 111 -4.78 10.99 -5.33
N ARG A 112 -5.22 9.85 -5.83
CA ARG A 112 -5.05 8.54 -5.19
C ARG A 112 -4.41 7.54 -6.14
N ILE A 113 -3.56 6.66 -5.62
CA ILE A 113 -2.90 5.60 -6.40
C ILE A 113 -3.67 4.30 -6.23
N ALA A 114 -3.90 3.57 -7.32
CA ALA A 114 -4.41 2.22 -7.27
C ALA A 114 -3.54 1.24 -8.04
N MET A 115 -3.66 -0.02 -7.65
CA MET A 115 -2.98 -1.19 -8.23
C MET A 115 -3.97 -2.35 -8.33
N ASP A 116 -3.62 -3.36 -9.11
CA ASP A 116 -4.42 -4.56 -9.26
C ASP A 116 -3.92 -5.68 -8.33
N PHE A 117 -4.81 -6.63 -8.02
CA PHE A 117 -4.36 -7.88 -7.39
C PHE A 117 -3.47 -8.66 -8.37
N GLY A 118 -2.38 -9.22 -7.85
CA GLY A 118 -1.33 -9.87 -8.64
C GLY A 118 -0.18 -8.92 -9.02
N ASP A 119 -0.35 -7.60 -8.86
CA ASP A 119 0.74 -6.67 -9.07
C ASP A 119 1.85 -6.84 -8.03
N ARG A 120 3.07 -6.49 -8.44
CA ARG A 120 4.27 -6.51 -7.60
C ARG A 120 4.68 -5.11 -7.19
N VAL A 121 5.13 -4.99 -5.94
CA VAL A 121 5.60 -3.75 -5.33
C VAL A 121 6.91 -3.97 -4.59
N ILE A 122 7.67 -2.90 -4.43
CA ILE A 122 8.79 -2.85 -3.49
C ILE A 122 8.35 -2.10 -2.24
N PHE A 123 8.53 -2.70 -1.07
CA PHE A 123 8.25 -2.08 0.23
C PHE A 123 9.38 -2.43 1.19
N GLU A 124 10.01 -1.42 1.80
CA GLU A 124 11.17 -1.58 2.70
C GLU A 124 12.31 -2.44 2.11
N GLY A 125 12.54 -2.28 0.80
CA GLY A 125 13.60 -2.99 0.06
C GLY A 125 13.27 -4.44 -0.30
N ARG A 126 12.07 -4.93 0.02
CA ARG A 126 11.60 -6.29 -0.32
C ARG A 126 10.53 -6.23 -1.40
N VAL A 127 10.44 -7.29 -2.20
CA VAL A 127 9.42 -7.41 -3.24
C VAL A 127 8.23 -8.20 -2.71
N PHE A 128 7.04 -7.66 -2.93
CA PHE A 128 5.79 -8.31 -2.57
C PHE A 128 4.84 -8.37 -3.76
N GLU A 129 4.07 -9.46 -3.84
CA GLU A 129 2.88 -9.54 -4.65
C GLU A 129 1.66 -9.21 -3.79
N ILE A 130 0.76 -8.36 -4.30
CA ILE A 130 -0.50 -8.02 -3.63
C ILE A 130 -1.51 -9.12 -3.92
N GLN A 131 -1.94 -9.85 -2.90
CA GLN A 131 -2.87 -10.97 -3.05
C GLN A 131 -4.19 -10.71 -2.32
N VAL A 132 -5.25 -11.35 -2.80
CA VAL A 132 -6.56 -11.35 -2.15
C VAL A 132 -6.45 -12.10 -0.82
N ALA A 133 -6.98 -11.50 0.24
CA ALA A 133 -7.12 -12.14 1.55
C ALA A 133 -8.61 -12.27 1.92
N PRO A 134 -8.97 -13.14 2.88
CA PRO A 134 -10.35 -13.30 3.33
C PRO A 134 -11.01 -11.98 3.75
N ASN A 135 -12.33 -11.93 3.64
CA ASN A 135 -13.16 -10.77 4.01
C ASN A 135 -12.81 -9.48 3.22
N GLN A 136 -12.58 -9.60 1.91
CA GLN A 136 -12.24 -8.48 1.01
C GLN A 136 -10.99 -7.70 1.43
N ASN A 137 -10.05 -8.37 2.12
CA ASN A 137 -8.77 -7.79 2.48
C ASN A 137 -7.72 -8.07 1.40
N ALA A 138 -6.54 -7.52 1.63
CA ALA A 138 -5.35 -7.81 0.86
C ALA A 138 -4.21 -8.25 1.79
N GLU A 139 -3.32 -9.06 1.25
CA GLU A 139 -2.06 -9.39 1.90
C GLU A 139 -0.86 -9.17 0.99
N LEU A 140 0.29 -9.01 1.62
CA LEU A 140 1.59 -8.92 0.95
C LEU A 140 2.25 -10.28 1.02
N ARG A 141 2.46 -10.91 -0.13
CA ARG A 141 3.22 -12.15 -0.24
C ARG A 141 4.64 -11.83 -0.70
N GLU A 142 5.62 -12.08 0.16
CA GLU A 142 7.02 -11.82 -0.17
C GLU A 142 7.49 -12.73 -1.31
N ILE A 143 8.13 -12.13 -2.30
CA ILE A 143 8.75 -12.82 -3.42
C ILE A 143 10.26 -12.82 -3.18
N ILE A 144 10.79 -13.99 -2.82
CA ILE A 144 12.22 -14.19 -2.67
C ILE A 144 12.77 -14.49 -4.06
N ALA A 145 13.64 -13.63 -4.60
CA ALA A 145 14.42 -13.96 -5.80
C ALA A 145 15.32 -15.16 -5.47
N LEU A 146 15.19 -16.23 -6.25
CA LEU A 146 16.13 -17.34 -6.28
C LEU A 146 17.39 -16.96 -7.07
#